data_AF-A0A973JGK0-F1
#
_entry.id   AF-A0A973JGK0-F1
#
_cell.length_a   1.000
_cell.length_b   1.000
_cell.length_c   1.000
_cell.angle_alpha   90.00
_cell.angle_beta   90.00
_cell.angle_gamma   90.00
#
_symmetry.space_group_name_H-M   'P 1'
#
loop_
_entity.id
_entity.type
_entity.pdbx_description
1 polymer ?
#
loop_
_entity_poly.entity_id
_entity_poly.type
_entity_poly.pdbx_seq_one_letter_code
_entity_poly.pdbx_strand_id
1 'polypeptide(L)'
;MSDDPTPRHGDTPGQPGYRKSCRCGACRDGHARYVAGWRARKREKEIAAALADADPLIDEPTREPVVEPVLDRLDMKAKPGPIERALLKDLRKPDPRVAFRRHRVRLARLNARVLDQIDRLDRLDLVSPIELRQAELLRDIARLGFDGLDDDANNGGTVEVPDTAAALFAELTGEGE
;
A
#
# COMPACT_ATOMS: atom_id res chain seq x y z
N MET A 1 55.95 -49.77 16.27
CA MET A 1 55.14 -48.54 16.23
C MET A 1 55.71 -47.68 15.12
N SER A 2 55.09 -47.75 13.95
CA SER A 2 55.42 -46.90 12.80
C SER A 2 54.10 -46.46 12.20
N ASP A 3 53.50 -45.43 12.81
CA ASP A 3 52.38 -44.70 12.22
C ASP A 3 52.96 -43.81 11.13
N ASP A 4 53.11 -44.36 9.93
CA ASP A 4 53.46 -43.61 8.73
C ASP A 4 52.26 -42.72 8.34
N PRO A 5 52.37 -41.38 8.33
CA PRO A 5 51.23 -40.48 8.09
C PRO A 5 50.91 -40.33 6.60
N THR A 6 51.22 -41.34 5.77
CA THR A 6 50.94 -41.29 4.35
C THR A 6 49.42 -41.33 4.12
N PRO A 7 48.84 -40.27 3.50
CA PRO A 7 47.39 -40.19 3.34
C PRO A 7 46.92 -41.34 2.45
N ARG A 8 46.09 -42.24 2.99
CA ARG A 8 45.52 -43.36 2.24
C ARG A 8 44.76 -42.84 1.01
N HIS A 9 45.28 -43.16 -0.18
CA HIS A 9 44.62 -42.90 -1.44
C HIS A 9 43.66 -44.05 -1.78
N GLY A 10 42.49 -43.72 -2.34
CA GLY A 10 41.55 -44.73 -2.83
C GLY A 10 41.99 -45.23 -4.20
N ASP A 11 41.84 -46.53 -4.49
CA ASP A 11 42.39 -47.13 -5.71
C ASP A 11 41.51 -46.92 -6.95
N THR A 12 40.25 -46.54 -6.76
CA THR A 12 39.28 -46.41 -7.85
C THR A 12 39.34 -45.02 -8.48
N PRO A 13 39.59 -44.90 -9.80
CA PRO A 13 39.55 -43.60 -10.47
C PRO A 13 38.15 -42.98 -10.40
N GLY A 14 38.09 -41.67 -10.08
CA GLY A 14 36.88 -40.86 -10.08
C GLY A 14 36.76 -40.00 -11.34
N GLN A 15 36.13 -38.84 -11.20
CA GLN A 15 36.16 -37.81 -12.25
C GLN A 15 37.56 -37.17 -12.34
N PRO A 16 37.87 -36.42 -13.41
CA PRO A 16 39.17 -35.78 -13.56
C PRO A 16 39.57 -34.99 -12.31
N GLY A 17 40.71 -35.35 -11.71
CA GLY A 17 41.25 -34.68 -10.53
C GLY A 17 40.87 -35.26 -9.17
N TYR A 18 40.12 -36.35 -9.06
CA TYR A 18 39.96 -37.07 -7.79
C TYR A 18 39.76 -38.59 -7.93
N ARG A 19 40.07 -39.34 -6.86
CA ARG A 19 39.81 -40.80 -6.77
C ARG A 19 38.62 -41.08 -5.87
N LYS A 20 37.74 -42.00 -6.29
CA LYS A 20 36.61 -42.45 -5.45
C LYS A 20 37.19 -43.06 -4.17
N SER A 21 36.51 -42.82 -3.04
CA SER A 21 36.91 -43.19 -1.67
C SER A 21 38.16 -42.53 -1.07
N CYS A 22 38.94 -41.74 -1.83
CA CYS A 22 40.07 -41.01 -1.28
C CYS A 22 39.64 -39.75 -0.51
N ARG A 23 40.19 -39.55 0.70
CA ARG A 23 39.92 -38.38 1.55
C ARG A 23 41.09 -37.43 1.69
N CYS A 24 42.13 -37.52 0.85
CA CYS A 24 43.23 -36.56 0.85
C CYS A 24 42.75 -35.17 0.40
N GLY A 25 43.47 -34.10 0.77
CA GLY A 25 43.12 -32.72 0.41
C GLY A 25 42.90 -32.53 -1.10
N ALA A 26 43.83 -33.03 -1.92
CA ALA A 26 43.74 -32.92 -3.37
C ALA A 26 42.48 -33.57 -3.96
N CYS A 27 42.07 -34.74 -3.46
CA CYS A 27 40.85 -35.41 -3.92
C CYS A 27 39.57 -34.70 -3.44
N ARG A 28 39.58 -34.11 -2.23
CA ARG A 28 38.46 -33.26 -1.76
C ARG A 28 38.33 -32.01 -2.61
N ASP A 29 39.44 -31.34 -2.92
CA ASP A 29 39.47 -30.13 -3.73
C ASP A 29 39.03 -30.41 -5.17
N GLY A 30 39.49 -31.52 -5.75
CA GLY A 30 39.07 -31.97 -7.08
C GLY A 30 37.56 -32.26 -7.15
N HIS A 31 37.01 -32.94 -6.14
CA HIS A 31 35.57 -33.19 -6.06
C HIS A 31 34.77 -31.90 -5.87
N ALA A 32 35.24 -30.98 -5.01
CA ALA A 32 34.58 -29.70 -4.79
C ALA A 32 34.51 -28.85 -6.07
N ARG A 33 35.62 -28.77 -6.82
CA ARG A 33 35.67 -28.08 -8.12
C ARG A 33 34.72 -28.70 -9.14
N TYR A 34 34.69 -30.04 -9.20
CA TYR A 34 33.77 -30.76 -10.08
C TYR A 34 32.30 -30.45 -9.77
N VAL A 35 31.91 -30.52 -8.48
CA VAL A 35 30.52 -30.21 -8.05
C VAL A 35 30.16 -28.76 -8.32
N ALA A 36 31.08 -27.81 -8.08
CA ALA A 36 30.88 -26.40 -8.40
C ALA A 36 30.62 -26.18 -9.90
N GLY A 37 31.45 -26.78 -10.76
CA GLY A 37 31.27 -26.71 -12.22
C GLY A 37 30.01 -27.42 -12.72
N TRP A 38 29.57 -28.49 -12.06
CA TRP A 38 28.29 -29.13 -12.36
C TRP A 38 27.10 -28.24 -11.98
N ARG A 39 27.12 -27.60 -10.79
CA ARG A 39 26.08 -26.67 -10.36
C ARG A 39 26.00 -25.42 -11.24
N ALA A 40 27.13 -24.91 -11.73
CA ALA A 40 27.16 -23.78 -12.66
C ALA A 40 26.45 -24.16 -13.98
N ARG A 41 26.85 -25.28 -14.60
CA ARG A 41 26.22 -25.79 -15.83
C ARG A 41 24.73 -26.10 -15.66
N LYS A 42 24.32 -26.58 -14.48
CA LYS A 42 22.90 -26.82 -14.17
C LYS A 42 22.11 -25.50 -14.13
N ARG A 43 22.62 -24.47 -13.45
CA ARG A 43 21.99 -23.13 -13.40
C ARG A 43 21.90 -22.48 -14.77
N GLU A 44 22.93 -22.57 -15.59
CA GLU A 44 22.90 -22.05 -16.96
C GLU A 44 21.81 -22.70 -17.80
N LYS A 45 21.64 -24.03 -17.69
CA LYS A 45 20.56 -24.75 -18.38
C LYS A 45 19.17 -24.37 -17.88
N GLU A 46 19.01 -24.19 -16.57
CA GLU A 46 17.74 -23.75 -15.98
C GLU A 46 17.36 -22.33 -16.41
N ILE A 47 18.34 -21.41 -16.45
CA ILE A 47 18.13 -20.04 -16.95
C ILE A 47 17.80 -20.05 -18.44
N ALA A 48 18.52 -20.85 -19.24
CA ALA A 48 18.24 -20.97 -20.67
C ALA A 48 16.85 -21.55 -20.95
N ALA A 49 16.40 -22.52 -20.14
CA ALA A 49 15.04 -23.06 -20.24
C ALA A 49 13.99 -22.02 -19.84
N ALA A 50 14.21 -21.28 -18.74
CA ALA A 50 13.30 -20.23 -18.30
C ALA A 50 13.17 -19.07 -19.31
N LEU A 51 14.25 -18.75 -20.03
CA LEU A 51 14.24 -17.75 -21.11
C LEU A 51 13.59 -18.28 -22.39
N ALA A 52 13.63 -19.59 -22.64
CA ALA A 52 12.97 -20.20 -23.80
C ALA A 52 11.45 -20.32 -23.62
N ASP A 53 10.98 -20.49 -22.38
CA ASP A 53 9.56 -20.53 -22.01
C ASP A 53 8.95 -19.14 -21.74
N ALA A 54 9.76 -18.08 -21.76
CA ALA A 54 9.27 -16.73 -21.61
C ALA A 54 8.69 -16.24 -22.95
N ASP A 55 7.37 -15.98 -22.98
CA ASP A 55 6.75 -15.25 -24.07
C ASP A 55 7.44 -13.88 -24.22
N PRO A 56 7.70 -13.40 -25.45
CA PRO A 56 8.25 -12.08 -25.65
C PRO A 56 7.31 -11.07 -24.99
N LEU A 57 7.85 -10.25 -24.10
CA LEU A 57 7.14 -9.13 -23.52
C LEU A 57 6.78 -8.18 -24.68
N ILE A 58 5.56 -8.32 -25.19
CA ILE A 58 4.99 -7.37 -26.14
C ILE A 58 4.83 -6.09 -25.34
N ASP A 59 5.75 -5.16 -25.57
CA ASP A 59 5.70 -3.81 -25.06
C ASP A 59 4.56 -3.11 -25.81
N GLU A 60 3.32 -3.37 -25.38
CA GLU A 60 2.18 -2.59 -25.85
C GLU A 60 2.48 -1.13 -25.51
N PRO A 61 2.56 -0.24 -26.50
CA PRO A 61 2.86 1.15 -26.24
C PRO A 61 1.82 1.65 -25.25
N THR A 62 2.29 2.06 -24.07
CA THR A 62 1.44 2.65 -23.03
C THR A 62 0.69 3.79 -23.71
N ARG A 63 -0.61 3.59 -23.97
CA ARG A 63 -1.46 4.65 -24.53
C ARG A 63 -1.37 5.80 -23.55
N GLU A 64 -0.72 6.88 -23.96
CA GLU A 64 -0.74 8.11 -23.18
C GLU A 64 -2.21 8.44 -22.90
N PRO A 65 -2.62 8.59 -21.63
CA PRO A 65 -3.98 8.94 -21.33
C PRO A 65 -4.24 10.29 -21.99
N VAL A 66 -5.17 10.31 -22.96
CA VAL A 66 -5.65 11.56 -23.53
C VAL A 66 -6.39 12.29 -22.41
N VAL A 67 -5.69 13.20 -21.74
CA VAL A 67 -6.27 14.03 -20.67
C VAL A 67 -7.09 15.12 -21.36
N GLU A 68 -8.29 14.77 -21.80
CA GLU A 68 -9.27 15.80 -22.13
C GLU A 68 -9.62 16.55 -20.83
N PRO A 69 -9.59 17.90 -20.83
CA PRO A 69 -9.90 18.68 -19.65
C PRO A 69 -11.38 18.50 -19.27
N VAL A 70 -11.62 17.74 -18.21
CA VAL A 70 -12.95 17.47 -17.64
C VAL A 70 -13.71 18.77 -17.30
N LEU A 71 -12.97 19.84 -17.02
CA LEU A 71 -13.53 21.15 -16.69
C LEU A 71 -14.35 21.78 -17.83
N ASP A 72 -14.03 21.48 -19.09
CA ASP A 72 -14.77 22.05 -20.24
C ASP A 72 -16.14 21.39 -20.43
N ARG A 73 -16.32 20.16 -19.89
CA ARG A 73 -17.58 19.42 -19.93
C ARG A 73 -18.41 19.56 -18.65
N LEU A 74 -17.81 20.11 -17.58
CA LEU A 74 -18.49 20.30 -16.30
C LEU A 74 -19.52 21.44 -16.37
N ASP A 75 -20.80 21.09 -16.19
CA ASP A 75 -21.87 22.07 -16.22
C ASP A 75 -22.01 22.75 -14.85
N MET A 76 -21.37 23.91 -14.71
CA MET A 76 -21.45 24.74 -13.49
C MET A 76 -22.81 25.41 -13.30
N LYS A 77 -23.68 25.42 -14.33
CA LYS A 77 -25.02 26.02 -14.29
C LYS A 77 -26.12 24.99 -14.04
N ALA A 78 -25.82 23.70 -14.16
CA ALA A 78 -26.74 22.62 -13.84
C ALA A 78 -27.29 22.74 -12.40
N LYS A 79 -28.53 22.25 -12.22
CA LYS A 79 -29.11 22.14 -10.87
C LYS A 79 -28.25 21.20 -10.01
N PRO A 80 -28.05 21.51 -8.71
CA PRO A 80 -27.34 20.61 -7.80
C PRO A 80 -27.94 19.20 -7.80
N GLY A 81 -27.10 18.18 -7.93
CA GLY A 81 -27.53 16.79 -7.89
C GLY A 81 -27.75 16.31 -6.44
N PRO A 82 -27.99 15.01 -6.22
CA PRO A 82 -28.20 14.46 -4.89
C PRO A 82 -27.07 14.74 -3.91
N ILE A 83 -25.81 14.58 -4.33
CA ILE A 83 -24.64 14.71 -3.46
C ILE A 83 -24.40 16.18 -3.12
N GLU A 84 -24.43 17.07 -4.11
CA GLU A 84 -24.26 18.51 -3.88
C GLU A 84 -25.38 19.06 -2.98
N ARG A 85 -26.63 18.59 -3.14
CA ARG A 85 -27.76 19.02 -2.28
C ARG A 85 -27.60 18.59 -0.83
N ALA A 86 -27.20 17.34 -0.59
CA ALA A 86 -26.93 16.86 0.77
C ALA A 86 -25.85 17.73 1.43
N LEU A 87 -24.74 17.96 0.71
CA LEU A 87 -23.64 18.77 1.19
C LEU A 87 -24.03 20.24 1.50
N LEU A 88 -24.89 20.84 0.67
CA LEU A 88 -25.38 22.20 0.89
C LEU A 88 -26.29 22.31 2.12
N LYS A 89 -26.98 21.23 2.49
CA LYS A 89 -27.78 21.17 3.73
C LYS A 89 -26.85 21.17 4.94
N ASP A 90 -25.84 20.30 4.92
CA ASP A 90 -24.97 20.04 6.07
C ASP A 90 -23.94 21.16 6.30
N LEU A 91 -23.43 21.78 5.22
CA LEU A 91 -22.39 22.83 5.30
C LEU A 91 -22.93 24.26 5.28
N ARG A 92 -24.22 24.46 5.61
CA ARG A 92 -24.89 25.77 5.46
C ARG A 92 -24.33 26.85 6.37
N LYS A 93 -23.79 26.49 7.54
CA LYS A 93 -23.23 27.41 8.54
C LYS A 93 -21.85 26.94 9.02
N PRO A 94 -20.77 27.23 8.28
CA PRO A 94 -19.43 26.90 8.75
C PRO A 94 -19.04 27.70 9.99
N ASP A 95 -18.49 27.01 11.01
CA ASP A 95 -17.96 27.64 12.21
C ASP A 95 -16.93 28.71 11.80
N PRO A 96 -16.99 29.93 12.37
CA PRO A 96 -15.98 30.96 12.12
C PRO A 96 -14.54 30.52 12.40
N ARG A 97 -14.32 29.52 13.27
CA ARG A 97 -13.01 28.94 13.62
C ARG A 97 -12.38 28.14 12.48
N VAL A 98 -13.15 27.71 11.48
CA VAL A 98 -12.59 26.97 10.34
C VAL A 98 -11.76 27.91 9.45
N ALA A 99 -10.45 27.69 9.44
CA ALA A 99 -9.54 28.37 8.52
C ALA A 99 -9.95 28.11 7.06
N PHE A 100 -9.97 29.16 6.25
CA PHE A 100 -10.39 29.10 4.84
C PHE A 100 -11.78 28.50 4.62
N ARG A 101 -12.71 28.60 5.59
CA ARG A 101 -14.05 27.99 5.52
C ARG A 101 -14.76 28.15 4.18
N ARG A 102 -14.76 29.36 3.62
CA ARG A 102 -15.41 29.67 2.34
C ARG A 102 -14.77 28.90 1.19
N HIS A 103 -13.45 28.76 1.21
CA HIS A 103 -12.73 28.03 0.18
C HIS A 103 -12.98 26.52 0.30
N ARG A 104 -12.91 25.96 1.52
CA ARG A 104 -13.17 24.53 1.76
C ARG A 104 -14.59 24.11 1.41
N VAL A 105 -15.59 24.90 1.80
CA VAL A 105 -16.99 24.66 1.40
C VAL A 105 -17.15 24.73 -0.12
N ARG A 106 -16.48 25.67 -0.80
CA ARG A 106 -16.50 25.74 -2.28
C ARG A 106 -15.84 24.52 -2.93
N LEU A 107 -14.72 24.04 -2.38
CA LEU A 107 -14.05 22.83 -2.88
C LEU A 107 -14.90 21.58 -2.67
N ALA A 108 -15.46 21.41 -1.48
CA ALA A 108 -16.33 20.28 -1.17
C ALA A 108 -17.56 20.28 -2.09
N ARG A 109 -18.11 21.47 -2.39
CA ARG A 109 -19.20 21.65 -3.35
C ARG A 109 -18.79 21.32 -4.78
N LEU A 110 -17.59 21.74 -5.21
CA LEU A 110 -17.08 21.45 -6.55
C LEU A 110 -16.90 19.94 -6.75
N ASN A 111 -16.26 19.25 -5.80
CA ASN A 111 -16.09 17.81 -5.83
C ASN A 111 -17.45 17.09 -5.88
N ALA A 112 -18.41 17.49 -5.03
CA ALA A 112 -19.77 16.94 -5.06
C ALA A 112 -20.47 17.11 -6.41
N ARG A 113 -20.30 18.28 -7.05
CA ARG A 113 -20.83 18.54 -8.40
C ARG A 113 -20.19 17.66 -9.47
N VAL A 114 -18.88 17.42 -9.39
CA VAL A 114 -18.20 16.52 -10.32
C VAL A 114 -18.73 15.10 -10.16
N LEU A 115 -18.92 14.62 -8.92
CA LEU A 115 -19.51 13.30 -8.64
C LEU A 115 -20.96 13.21 -9.16
N ASP A 116 -21.78 14.25 -8.95
CA ASP A 116 -23.16 14.30 -9.46
C ASP A 116 -23.25 14.24 -11.00
N GLN A 117 -22.19 14.67 -11.71
CA GLN A 117 -22.14 14.71 -13.17
C GLN A 117 -21.21 13.64 -13.77
N ILE A 118 -20.65 12.74 -12.96
CA ILE A 118 -19.55 11.85 -13.38
C ILE A 118 -19.92 10.93 -14.54
N ASP A 119 -21.17 10.45 -14.55
CA ASP A 119 -21.74 9.63 -15.61
C ASP A 119 -21.84 10.41 -16.93
N ARG A 120 -22.33 11.66 -16.87
CA ARG A 120 -22.39 12.56 -18.05
C ARG A 120 -21.00 12.96 -18.56
N LEU A 121 -20.03 13.05 -17.66
CA LEU A 121 -18.64 13.37 -17.99
C LEU A 121 -17.92 12.18 -18.65
N ASP A 122 -18.46 10.96 -18.54
CA ASP A 122 -17.84 9.70 -18.97
C ASP A 122 -16.44 9.50 -18.34
N ARG A 123 -16.30 9.88 -17.07
CA ARG A 123 -15.03 9.89 -16.34
C ARG A 123 -15.13 9.18 -15.00
N LEU A 124 -15.57 7.93 -15.05
CA LEU A 124 -15.71 7.06 -13.88
C LEU A 124 -14.36 6.81 -13.17
N ASP A 125 -13.25 6.96 -13.88
CA ASP A 125 -11.90 6.93 -13.31
C ASP A 125 -11.67 8.01 -12.24
N LEU A 126 -12.43 9.12 -12.29
CA LEU A 126 -12.30 10.21 -11.34
C LEU A 126 -13.10 10.01 -10.05
N VAL A 127 -13.95 8.97 -9.96
CA VAL A 127 -14.79 8.73 -8.78
C VAL A 127 -13.92 8.57 -7.54
N SER A 128 -13.02 7.60 -7.55
CA SER A 128 -12.14 7.28 -6.41
C SER A 128 -11.27 8.47 -5.94
N PRO A 129 -10.49 9.15 -6.81
CA PRO A 129 -9.67 10.27 -6.36
C PRO A 129 -10.50 11.46 -5.84
N ILE A 130 -11.70 11.70 -6.40
CA ILE A 130 -12.57 12.79 -5.92
C ILE A 130 -13.22 12.43 -4.59
N GLU A 131 -13.67 11.19 -4.40
CA GLU A 131 -14.22 10.71 -3.13
C GLU A 131 -13.20 10.78 -2.00
N LEU A 132 -11.94 10.39 -2.26
CA LEU A 132 -10.84 10.50 -1.30
C LEU A 132 -10.61 11.96 -0.88
N ARG A 133 -10.48 12.86 -1.87
CA ARG A 133 -10.33 14.30 -1.62
C ARG A 133 -11.53 14.88 -0.88
N GLN A 134 -12.73 14.41 -1.17
CA GLN A 134 -13.95 14.82 -0.49
C GLN A 134 -13.94 14.40 0.98
N ALA A 135 -13.56 13.16 1.27
CA ALA A 135 -13.45 12.67 2.63
C ALA A 135 -12.39 13.44 3.44
N GLU A 136 -11.25 13.77 2.84
CA GLU A 136 -10.21 14.60 3.46
C GLU A 136 -10.73 16.00 3.80
N LEU A 137 -11.35 16.68 2.82
CA LEU A 137 -11.94 18.00 3.04
C LEU A 137 -12.98 17.99 4.15
N LEU A 138 -13.86 16.99 4.18
CA LEU A 138 -14.89 16.85 5.20
C LEU A 138 -14.31 16.53 6.58
N ARG A 139 -13.28 15.69 6.67
CA ARG A 139 -12.56 15.45 7.94
C ARG A 139 -11.89 16.70 8.48
N ASP A 140 -11.26 17.49 7.61
CA ASP A 140 -10.64 18.76 7.99
C ASP A 140 -11.67 19.79 8.46
N ILE A 141 -12.80 19.85 7.76
CA ILE A 141 -13.97 20.65 8.11
C ILE A 141 -14.50 20.23 9.49
N ALA A 142 -14.72 18.94 9.72
CA ALA A 142 -15.26 18.42 10.97
C ALA A 142 -14.32 18.64 12.17
N ARG A 143 -13.01 18.40 12.00
CA ARG A 143 -12.00 18.62 13.06
C ARG A 143 -11.93 20.06 13.56
N LEU A 144 -12.24 21.03 12.71
CA LEU A 144 -12.17 22.45 13.04
C LEU A 144 -13.51 23.01 13.56
N GLY A 145 -14.56 22.18 13.60
CA GLY A 145 -15.88 22.49 14.15
C GLY A 145 -16.85 23.08 13.13
N PHE A 146 -18.14 22.70 13.24
CA PHE A 146 -19.29 23.31 12.55
C PHE A 146 -20.46 23.41 13.54
N ASP A 147 -21.15 24.56 13.58
CA ASP A 147 -22.51 24.64 14.13
C ASP A 147 -23.46 24.01 13.10
N GLY A 148 -23.85 22.74 13.29
CA GLY A 148 -24.84 22.07 12.44
C GLY A 148 -24.36 20.82 11.69
N LEU A 149 -23.24 20.21 12.08
CA LEU A 149 -23.14 18.74 12.02
C LEU A 149 -24.06 18.21 13.13
N ASP A 150 -25.37 18.33 12.94
CA ASP A 150 -26.34 17.61 13.74
C ASP A 150 -26.15 16.15 13.36
N ASP A 151 -25.23 15.49 14.05
CA ASP A 151 -25.24 14.05 14.17
C ASP A 151 -26.61 13.71 14.77
N ASP A 152 -27.57 13.31 13.94
CA ASP A 152 -28.74 12.53 14.40
C ASP A 152 -28.29 11.22 15.10
N ALA A 153 -26.99 10.89 15.07
CA ALA A 153 -26.33 9.87 15.88
C ALA A 153 -26.04 10.31 17.33
N ASN A 154 -26.12 11.61 17.66
CA ASN A 154 -25.90 12.18 19.00
C ASN A 154 -27.21 12.57 19.69
N ASN A 155 -28.22 11.71 19.63
CA ASN A 155 -29.31 11.74 20.60
C ASN A 155 -28.75 11.46 22.01
N GLY A 156 -28.32 12.50 22.71
CA GLY A 156 -28.45 12.65 24.16
C GLY A 156 -27.88 11.57 25.07
N GLY A 157 -26.81 10.88 24.67
CA GLY A 157 -26.02 10.06 25.59
C GLY A 157 -24.75 10.81 25.96
N THR A 158 -24.72 11.49 27.10
CA THR A 158 -23.45 11.81 27.75
C THR A 158 -22.78 10.49 28.07
N VAL A 159 -21.86 10.03 27.22
CA VAL A 159 -20.91 9.00 27.62
C VAL A 159 -20.00 9.69 28.61
N GLU A 160 -20.34 9.55 29.89
CA GLU A 160 -19.38 9.70 30.96
C GLU A 160 -18.27 8.70 30.64
N VAL A 161 -17.17 9.20 30.08
CA VAL A 161 -15.92 8.45 30.05
C VAL A 161 -15.55 8.32 31.52
N PRO A 162 -15.64 7.12 32.12
CA PRO A 162 -15.20 6.97 33.49
C PRO A 162 -13.74 7.38 33.50
N ASP A 163 -13.38 8.27 34.41
CA ASP A 163 -12.03 8.80 34.55
C ASP A 163 -11.15 7.69 35.12
N THR A 164 -10.85 6.70 34.28
CA THR A 164 -10.07 5.51 34.63
C THR A 164 -8.66 5.89 35.07
N ALA A 165 -8.20 7.08 34.70
CA ALA A 165 -6.96 7.66 35.19
C ALA A 165 -7.05 8.03 36.68
N ALA A 166 -8.14 8.65 37.13
CA ALA A 166 -8.33 9.01 38.54
C ALA A 166 -8.50 7.76 39.44
N ALA A 167 -9.22 6.74 38.95
CA ALA A 167 -9.38 5.47 39.65
C ALA A 167 -8.05 4.69 39.77
N LEU A 168 -7.25 4.64 38.69
CA LEU A 168 -5.92 4.02 38.72
C LEU A 168 -4.94 4.77 39.62
N PHE A 169 -5.02 6.10 39.69
CA PHE A 169 -4.17 6.89 40.59
C PHE A 169 -4.55 6.69 42.06
N ALA A 170 -5.83 6.63 42.40
CA ALA A 170 -6.28 6.37 43.78
C ALA A 170 -5.92 4.96 44.27
N GLU A 171 -5.96 3.97 43.39
CA GLU A 171 -5.54 2.58 43.70
C GLU A 171 -4.02 2.46 43.87
N LEU A 172 -3.23 3.30 43.18
CA LEU A 172 -1.77 3.38 43.32
C LEU A 172 -1.29 4.19 44.53
N THR A 173 -2.07 5.17 45.01
CA THR A 173 -1.69 5.99 46.18
C THR A 173 -2.19 5.44 47.52
N GLY A 174 -3.07 4.43 47.52
CA GLY A 174 -3.52 3.75 48.74
C GLY A 174 -4.40 4.61 49.65
N GLU A 175 -5.02 5.67 49.13
CA GLU A 175 -5.86 6.58 49.92
C GLU A 175 -7.34 6.14 49.90
N GLY A 176 -7.58 4.90 50.32
CA GLY A 176 -8.91 4.30 50.36
C GLY A 176 -9.16 3.48 51.62
N GLU A 177 -9.15 4.13 52.78
CA GLU A 177 -9.89 3.73 53.99
C GLU A 177 -10.48 4.95 54.68
#